data_AF-A0AAU5BLX8-F1
#
_entry.id   AF-A0AAU5BLX8-F1
#
_cell.length_a   1.000
_cell.length_b   1.000
_cell.length_c   1.000
_cell.angle_alpha   90.00
_cell.angle_beta   90.00
_cell.angle_gamma   90.00
#
_symmetry.space_group_name_H-M   'P 1'
#
loop_
_entity.id
_entity.type
_entity.pdbx_description
1 polymer ?
#
loop_
_entity_poly.entity_id
_entity_poly.type
_entity_poly.pdbx_seq_one_letter_code
_entity_poly.pdbx_strand_id
1 'polypeptide(L)'
;MDRTDLPRPSRTAAWELLRHHTPEETDTAQRTSPTAGLATRLGGHTVRDLARHLLALARKGLQARIHDGLEQPGALTFLDPLDEILDTNETFAEQAARHWRTTYRSDPARYIKAHRAPPAT
;
A
#
# COMPACT_ATOMS: atom_id res chain seq x y z
N MET A 1 -7.90 32.85 -4.45
CA MET A 1 -8.10 31.53 -3.82
C MET A 1 -8.71 30.65 -4.89
N ASP A 2 -7.91 29.77 -5.49
CA ASP A 2 -8.27 29.02 -6.69
C ASP A 2 -9.21 27.84 -6.32
N ARG A 3 -10.15 27.47 -7.21
CA ARG A 3 -11.11 26.37 -6.98
C ARG A 3 -10.43 24.99 -6.95
N THR A 4 -9.14 24.92 -7.26
CA THR A 4 -8.25 23.74 -7.23
C THR A 4 -7.68 23.44 -5.83
N ASP A 5 -7.78 24.36 -4.86
CA ASP A 5 -7.17 24.22 -3.53
C ASP A 5 -8.08 23.55 -2.48
N LEU A 6 -9.33 23.24 -2.81
CA LEU A 6 -10.23 22.53 -1.90
C LEU A 6 -9.80 21.07 -1.76
N PRO A 7 -9.51 20.58 -0.54
CA PRO A 7 -9.20 19.17 -0.36
C PRO A 7 -10.42 18.35 -0.76
N ARG A 8 -10.24 17.50 -1.79
CA ARG A 8 -11.26 16.54 -2.24
C ARG A 8 -11.79 15.76 -1.03
N PRO A 9 -13.07 15.33 -1.02
CA PRO A 9 -13.68 14.66 0.14
C PRO A 9 -12.85 13.50 0.71
N SER A 10 -12.16 12.74 -0.15
CA SER A 10 -11.27 11.64 0.27
C SER A 10 -10.00 12.10 0.98
N ARG A 11 -9.40 13.24 0.59
CA ARG A 11 -8.19 13.80 1.23
C ARG A 11 -8.52 14.33 2.62
N THR A 12 -9.64 15.06 2.74
CA THR A 12 -10.12 15.55 4.04
C THR A 12 -10.41 14.37 4.97
N ALA A 13 -11.12 13.34 4.49
CA ALA A 13 -11.42 12.16 5.29
C ALA A 13 -10.14 11.40 5.71
N ALA A 14 -9.14 11.31 4.83
CA ALA A 14 -7.85 10.68 5.17
C ALA A 14 -7.09 11.49 6.23
N TRP A 15 -7.13 12.82 6.14
CA TRP A 15 -6.56 13.70 7.16
C TRP A 15 -7.26 13.53 8.51
N GLU A 16 -8.59 13.57 8.55
CA GLU A 16 -9.35 13.36 9.78
C GLU A 16 -9.08 12.00 10.42
N LEU A 17 -8.87 10.95 9.61
CA LEU A 17 -8.49 9.63 10.12
C LEU A 17 -7.12 9.63 10.81
N LEU A 18 -6.13 10.35 10.27
CA LEU A 18 -4.72 10.23 10.67
C LEU A 18 -4.24 11.33 11.63
N ARG A 19 -4.92 12.48 11.67
CA ARG A 19 -4.50 13.67 12.43
C ARG A 19 -4.45 13.51 13.96
N HIS A 20 -4.94 12.38 14.47
CA HIS A 20 -4.94 12.07 15.90
C HIS A 20 -3.62 11.44 16.37
N HIS A 21 -2.75 11.03 15.45
CA HIS A 21 -1.48 10.38 15.80
C HIS A 21 -0.39 11.40 16.06
N THR A 22 0.43 11.13 17.08
CA THR A 22 1.55 12.02 17.42
C THR A 22 2.77 11.74 16.54
N PRO A 23 3.72 12.68 16.46
CA PRO A 23 5.01 12.44 15.79
C PRO A 23 5.76 11.24 16.37
N GLU A 24 5.72 11.04 17.69
CA GLU A 24 6.40 9.95 18.39
C GLU A 24 5.77 8.59 18.06
N GLU A 25 4.44 8.52 17.99
CA GLU A 25 3.72 7.32 17.54
C GLU A 25 4.09 6.98 16.09
N THR A 26 4.20 8.00 15.24
CA THR A 26 4.57 7.83 13.82
C THR A 26 6.01 7.36 13.66
N ASP A 27 6.97 7.94 14.41
CA ASP A 27 8.38 7.50 14.42
C ASP A 27 8.50 6.05 14.91
N THR A 28 7.78 5.70 15.97
CA THR A 28 7.74 4.33 16.50
C THR A 28 7.18 3.34 15.49
N ALA A 29 6.06 3.68 14.84
CA ALA A 29 5.46 2.86 13.80
C ALA A 29 6.43 2.67 12.62
N GLN A 30 7.11 3.74 12.19
CA GLN A 30 8.07 3.69 11.10
C GLN A 30 9.23 2.74 11.40
N ARG A 31 9.81 2.80 12.61
CA ARG A 31 10.92 1.92 13.03
C ARG A 31 10.51 0.46 13.15
N THR A 32 9.28 0.19 13.58
CA THR A 32 8.78 -1.18 13.81
C THR A 32 8.24 -1.84 12.54
N SER A 33 7.75 -1.02 11.59
CA SER A 33 7.11 -1.49 10.37
C SER A 33 7.88 -2.50 9.50
N PRO A 34 9.21 -2.40 9.34
CA PRO A 34 9.95 -3.37 8.53
C PRO A 34 9.85 -4.81 9.07
N THR A 35 9.66 -4.95 10.38
CA THR A 35 9.59 -6.26 11.05
C THR A 35 8.16 -6.71 11.29
N ALA A 36 7.25 -5.79 11.63
CA ALA A 36 5.88 -6.11 12.00
C ALA A 36 4.88 -6.07 10.83
N GLY A 37 5.27 -5.52 9.68
CA GLY A 37 4.42 -5.47 8.49
C GLY A 37 3.07 -4.80 8.76
N LEU A 38 1.98 -5.43 8.34
CA LEU A 38 0.61 -4.92 8.56
C LEU A 38 0.18 -4.92 10.03
N ALA A 39 0.84 -5.70 10.90
CA ALA A 39 0.56 -5.75 12.33
C ALA A 39 1.19 -4.58 13.12
N THR A 40 2.00 -3.75 12.46
CA THR A 40 2.57 -2.53 13.04
C THR A 40 1.50 -1.69 13.69
N ARG A 41 1.75 -1.21 14.91
CA ARG A 41 0.82 -0.32 15.60
C ARG A 41 1.15 1.14 15.29
N LEU A 42 0.10 1.93 15.10
CA LEU A 42 0.12 3.37 15.08
C LEU A 42 -0.97 3.85 16.05
N GLY A 43 -0.54 4.23 17.26
CA GLY A 43 -1.42 4.44 18.40
C GLY A 43 -2.32 3.23 18.69
N GLY A 44 -3.64 3.48 18.70
CA GLY A 44 -4.67 2.47 18.96
C GLY A 44 -4.92 1.46 17.83
N HIS A 45 -4.42 1.71 16.62
CA HIS A 45 -4.75 0.94 15.42
C HIS A 45 -3.56 0.15 14.89
N THR A 46 -3.82 -0.92 14.15
CA THR A 46 -2.80 -1.54 13.30
C THR A 46 -2.73 -0.84 11.95
N VAL A 47 -1.59 -0.92 11.26
CA VAL A 47 -1.45 -0.46 9.88
C VAL A 47 -2.49 -1.14 8.99
N ARG A 48 -2.83 -2.42 9.23
CA ARG A 48 -3.91 -3.11 8.51
C ARG A 48 -5.25 -2.41 8.66
N ASP A 49 -5.61 -2.01 9.88
CA ASP A 49 -6.87 -1.34 10.15
C ASP A 49 -6.96 0.00 9.41
N LEU A 50 -5.88 0.79 9.49
CA LEU A 50 -5.82 2.07 8.80
C LEU A 50 -5.80 1.89 7.27
N ALA A 51 -5.06 0.92 6.75
CA ALA A 51 -4.94 0.65 5.32
C ALA A 51 -6.29 0.28 4.69
N ARG A 52 -7.16 -0.49 5.38
CA ARG A 52 -8.53 -0.77 4.89
C ARG A 52 -9.34 0.51 4.66
N HIS A 53 -9.30 1.44 5.61
CA HIS A 53 -10.02 2.70 5.50
C HIS A 53 -9.40 3.61 4.43
N LEU A 54 -8.07 3.73 4.43
CA LEU A 54 -7.34 4.56 3.48
C LEU A 54 -7.51 4.05 2.03
N LEU A 55 -7.54 2.75 1.80
CA LEU A 55 -7.75 2.17 0.47
C LEU A 55 -9.17 2.44 -0.04
N ALA A 56 -10.18 2.36 0.83
CA ALA A 56 -11.55 2.75 0.48
C ALA A 56 -11.65 4.24 0.11
N LEU A 57 -10.94 5.12 0.83
CA LEU A 57 -10.86 6.55 0.50
C LEU A 57 -10.11 6.81 -0.80
N ALA A 58 -9.01 6.10 -1.04
CA ALA A 58 -8.23 6.17 -2.28
C ALA A 58 -9.10 5.78 -3.48
N ARG A 59 -9.88 4.69 -3.37
CA ARG A 59 -10.81 4.25 -4.42
C ARG A 59 -11.86 5.31 -4.74
N LYS A 60 -12.50 5.90 -3.73
CA LYS A 60 -13.46 7.00 -3.91
C LYS A 60 -12.83 8.22 -4.60
N GLY A 61 -11.63 8.59 -4.17
CA GLY A 61 -10.89 9.70 -4.78
C GLY A 61 -10.54 9.44 -6.24
N LEU A 62 -10.13 8.22 -6.56
CA LEU A 62 -9.76 7.82 -7.91
C LEU A 62 -10.99 7.72 -8.83
N GLN A 63 -12.11 7.18 -8.34
CA GLN A 63 -13.39 7.18 -9.05
C GLN A 63 -13.85 8.60 -9.41
N ALA A 64 -13.72 9.55 -8.49
CA ALA A 64 -14.03 10.95 -8.78
C ALA A 64 -13.12 11.53 -9.88
N ARG A 65 -11.81 11.23 -9.84
CA ARG A 65 -10.87 11.64 -10.90
C ARG A 65 -11.23 11.06 -12.27
N ILE A 66 -11.64 9.80 -12.32
CA ILE A 66 -12.08 9.14 -13.55
C ILE A 66 -13.34 9.82 -14.09
N HIS A 67 -14.32 10.10 -13.22
CA HIS A 67 -15.55 10.81 -13.59
C HIS A 67 -15.26 12.21 -14.17
N ASP A 68 -14.31 12.93 -13.57
CA ASP A 68 -13.89 14.26 -14.02
C ASP A 68 -13.01 14.23 -15.29
N GLY A 69 -12.71 13.05 -15.85
CA GLY A 69 -11.83 12.90 -17.02
C GLY A 69 -10.35 13.17 -16.74
N LEU A 70 -9.95 13.19 -15.47
CA LEU A 70 -8.57 13.44 -15.02
C LEU A 70 -7.74 12.15 -14.92
N GLU A 71 -8.37 10.99 -15.09
CA GLU A 71 -7.73 9.68 -15.09
C GLU A 71 -8.45 8.72 -16.04
N GLN A 72 -7.73 7.71 -16.51
CA GLN A 72 -8.29 6.64 -17.33
C GLN A 72 -9.17 5.68 -16.51
N PRO A 73 -10.25 5.11 -17.08
CA PRO A 73 -11.14 4.18 -16.37
C PRO A 73 -10.41 2.98 -15.75
N GLY A 74 -9.35 2.50 -16.40
CA GLY A 74 -8.53 1.39 -15.91
C GLY A 74 -7.70 1.72 -14.66
N ALA A 75 -7.59 2.96 -14.23
CA ALA A 75 -6.72 3.34 -13.11
C ALA A 75 -7.12 2.67 -11.77
N LEU A 76 -8.38 2.24 -11.62
CA LEU A 76 -8.82 1.54 -10.41
C LEU A 76 -8.07 0.23 -10.15
N THR A 77 -7.56 -0.43 -11.20
CA THR A 77 -6.83 -1.70 -11.07
C THR A 77 -5.45 -1.53 -10.42
N PHE A 78 -4.93 -0.30 -10.35
CA PHE A 78 -3.71 -0.01 -9.60
C PHE A 78 -3.86 -0.26 -8.10
N LEU A 79 -5.11 -0.35 -7.60
CA LEU A 79 -5.40 -0.65 -6.21
C LEU A 79 -5.48 -2.16 -5.93
N ASP A 80 -5.68 -3.00 -6.95
CA ASP A 80 -5.87 -4.45 -6.80
C ASP A 80 -4.74 -5.13 -6.02
N PRO A 81 -3.45 -4.80 -6.23
CA PRO A 81 -2.38 -5.43 -5.45
C PRO A 81 -2.41 -5.04 -3.96
N LEU A 82 -3.00 -3.89 -3.62
CA LEU A 82 -3.20 -3.49 -2.23
C LEU A 82 -4.40 -4.21 -1.59
N ASP A 83 -5.46 -4.47 -2.37
CA ASP A 83 -6.57 -5.32 -1.93
C ASP A 83 -6.07 -6.74 -1.63
N GLU A 84 -5.23 -7.31 -2.50
CA GLU A 84 -4.63 -8.63 -2.29
C GLU A 84 -3.83 -8.69 -0.98
N ILE A 85 -3.01 -7.68 -0.69
CA ILE A 85 -2.26 -7.58 0.56
C ILE A 85 -3.21 -7.57 1.77
N LEU A 86 -4.32 -6.82 1.69
CA LEU A 86 -5.29 -6.74 2.78
C LEU A 86 -6.12 -8.01 2.96
N ASP A 87 -6.43 -8.71 1.87
CA ASP A 87 -7.19 -9.96 1.87
C ASP A 87 -6.34 -11.11 2.41
N THR A 88 -5.12 -11.24 1.90
CA THR A 88 -4.17 -12.30 2.30
C THR A 88 -3.51 -12.04 3.65
N ASN A 89 -3.48 -10.78 4.10
CA ASN A 89 -2.64 -10.32 5.20
C ASN A 89 -1.14 -10.59 4.99
N GLU A 90 -0.69 -10.63 3.73
CA GLU A 90 0.70 -10.93 3.38
C GLU A 90 1.23 -9.83 2.45
N THR A 91 2.17 -9.03 2.96
CA THR A 91 2.86 -7.99 2.21
C THR A 91 3.74 -8.60 1.11
N PHE A 92 4.09 -7.81 0.08
CA PHE A 92 5.05 -8.27 -0.93
C PHE A 92 6.40 -8.70 -0.35
N ALA A 93 6.86 -8.06 0.73
CA ALA A 93 8.08 -8.45 1.41
C ALA A 93 7.96 -9.86 2.03
N GLU A 94 6.83 -10.16 2.66
CA GLU A 94 6.54 -11.49 3.21
C GLU A 94 6.38 -12.54 2.11
N GLN A 95 5.65 -12.21 1.03
CA GLN A 95 5.52 -13.08 -0.14
C GLN A 95 6.88 -13.40 -0.77
N ALA A 96 7.72 -12.39 -0.95
CA ALA A 96 9.09 -12.54 -1.47
C ALA A 96 9.94 -13.40 -0.53
N ALA A 97 9.89 -13.16 0.78
CA ALA A 97 10.60 -13.95 1.77
C ALA A 97 10.12 -15.40 1.82
N ARG A 98 8.82 -15.65 1.63
CA ARG A 98 8.23 -16.98 1.51
C ARG A 98 8.76 -17.68 0.26
N HIS A 99 8.67 -17.06 -0.91
CA HIS A 99 9.17 -17.60 -2.18
C HIS A 99 10.67 -17.87 -2.16
N TRP A 100 11.44 -16.99 -1.52
CA TRP A 100 12.86 -17.18 -1.28
C TRP A 100 13.14 -18.51 -0.58
N ARG A 101 12.43 -18.78 0.51
CA ARG A 101 12.61 -20.00 1.30
C ARG A 101 12.02 -21.23 0.61
N THR A 102 10.90 -21.12 -0.11
CA THR A 102 10.20 -22.25 -0.71
C THR A 102 10.63 -22.49 -2.16
N THR A 103 10.15 -21.69 -3.11
CA THR A 103 10.37 -21.82 -4.56
C THR A 103 11.86 -21.81 -4.89
N TYR A 104 12.61 -20.88 -4.29
CA TYR A 104 14.04 -20.71 -4.58
C TYR A 104 14.93 -21.48 -3.60
N ARG A 105 14.39 -22.09 -2.54
CA ARG A 105 15.14 -22.89 -1.54
C ARG A 105 16.39 -22.19 -1.00
N SER A 106 16.32 -20.87 -0.84
CA SER A 106 17.43 -20.01 -0.43
C SER A 106 18.66 -20.06 -1.34
N ASP A 107 18.47 -20.38 -2.63
CA ASP A 107 19.52 -20.49 -3.64
C ASP A 107 19.46 -19.30 -4.62
N PRO A 108 20.45 -18.38 -4.57
CA PRO A 108 20.50 -17.22 -5.47
C PRO A 108 20.51 -17.61 -6.95
N ALA A 109 21.12 -18.73 -7.34
CA ALA A 109 21.21 -19.14 -8.74
C ALA A 109 19.82 -19.48 -9.30
N ARG A 110 18.95 -20.07 -8.48
CA ARG A 110 17.56 -20.36 -8.86
C ARG A 110 16.75 -19.08 -9.05
N TYR A 111 16.92 -18.12 -8.14
CA TYR A 111 16.26 -16.82 -8.26
C TYR A 111 16.70 -16.09 -9.53
N ILE A 112 18.00 -15.97 -9.76
CA ILE A 112 18.56 -15.31 -10.95
C ILE A 112 18.07 -16.00 -12.22
N LYS A 113 18.11 -17.33 -12.28
CA LYS A 113 17.62 -18.07 -13.45
C LYS A 113 16.15 -17.80 -13.75
N ALA A 114 15.31 -17.63 -12.72
CA ALA A 114 13.88 -17.37 -12.88
C ALA A 114 13.56 -15.94 -13.33
N HIS A 115 14.39 -14.96 -12.95
CA HIS A 115 14.10 -13.53 -13.14
C HIS A 115 15.03 -12.80 -14.11
N ARG A 116 16.04 -13.48 -14.66
CA ARG A 116 16.92 -12.88 -15.66
C ARG A 116 16.13 -12.57 -16.91
N ALA A 117 16.00 -11.28 -17.24
CA ALA A 117 15.47 -10.85 -18.51
C ALA A 117 16.32 -11.45 -19.65
N PRO A 118 15.69 -11.95 -20.73
CA PRO A 118 16.45 -12.39 -21.90
C PRO A 118 17.26 -11.22 -22.45
N PRO A 119 18.45 -11.47 -23.01
CA PRO A 119 19.21 -10.41 -23.67
C PRO A 119 18.34 -9.80 -24.79
N ALA A 120 18.31 -8.48 -24.87
CA ALA A 120 17.69 -7.79 -25.99
C ALA A 120 18.35 -8.27 -27.28
N THR A 121 17.54 -8.78 -28.21
CA THR A 121 17.97 -9.22 -29.55
C THR A 121 17.99 -8.04 -30.50
#